data_AF-A0A2E3MMF6-F1
#
_entry.id   AF-A0A2E3MMF6-F1
#
_cell.length_a   1.000
_cell.length_b   1.000
_cell.length_c   1.000
_cell.angle_alpha   90.00
_cell.angle_beta   90.00
_cell.angle_gamma   90.00
#
_symmetry.space_group_name_H-M   'P 1'
#
loop_
_entity.id
_entity.type
_entity.pdbx_description
1 polymer ?
#
loop_
_entity_poly.entity_id
_entity_poly.type
_entity_poly.pdbx_seq_one_letter_code
_entity_poly.pdbx_strand_id
1 'polypeptide(L)'
;MSSVKLPEDFSSWLEISNAAERFGEALEIATQTTGVGVDLLENFDHAAIFTDPPQRVAGPLKKLGYQVGWDSRCYPSPVDGCDYINVSAKLSAETQAHKRGWFDHVAIVHPVDPEAYDLMLSHGYGNPFIHHLTWGIVPPDRRGEDDLSYASCVIPFMIEVRQKICQVIGDKPGTLICALPPGVVAHSDFAVLSRKWFAGISDDEVQVESMQGGGFLLQFFVLTGGRIEVALREGTSQTFNPKSVDKISRDEISTNQGTL
;
A
#
# COMPACT_ATOMS: atom_id res chain seq x y z
N MET A 1 -6.83 -18.11 12.94
CA MET A 1 -6.59 -16.86 13.69
C MET A 1 -5.33 -16.27 13.08
N SER A 2 -5.46 -15.21 12.29
CA SER A 2 -4.28 -14.55 11.72
C SER A 2 -3.53 -13.86 12.87
N SER A 3 -2.22 -14.10 12.96
CA SER A 3 -1.34 -13.52 13.98
C SER A 3 -0.66 -12.29 13.40
N VAL A 4 -1.43 -11.26 13.02
CA VAL A 4 -0.82 -10.00 12.58
C VAL A 4 0.14 -9.47 13.64
N LYS A 5 1.28 -8.92 13.20
CA LYS A 5 2.34 -8.38 14.04
C LYS A 5 2.54 -6.90 13.80
N LEU A 6 2.80 -6.19 14.88
CA LEU A 6 3.37 -4.84 14.85
C LEU A 6 4.89 -4.93 15.06
N PRO A 7 5.66 -3.93 14.61
CA PRO A 7 7.09 -3.89 14.89
C PRO A 7 7.35 -3.72 16.40
N GLU A 8 7.90 -4.75 17.06
CA GLU A 8 8.06 -4.82 18.53
C GLU A 8 8.92 -3.69 19.12
N ASP A 9 9.91 -3.22 18.35
CA ASP A 9 10.92 -2.23 18.75
C ASP A 9 10.79 -0.91 17.98
N PHE A 10 9.63 -0.62 17.36
CA PHE A 10 9.44 0.54 16.47
C PHE A 10 10.01 1.87 17.04
N SER A 11 9.61 2.23 18.26
CA SER A 11 9.99 3.48 18.90
C SER A 11 11.46 3.56 19.30
N SER A 12 12.18 2.43 19.31
CA SER A 12 13.64 2.42 19.52
C SER A 12 14.41 2.80 18.25
N TRP A 13 13.76 2.80 17.09
CA TRP A 13 14.37 3.08 15.79
C TRP A 13 13.83 4.33 15.11
N LEU A 14 12.53 4.61 15.23
CA LEU A 14 11.87 5.75 14.60
C LEU A 14 11.03 6.51 15.64
N GLU A 15 11.37 7.79 15.82
CA GLU A 15 10.60 8.73 16.63
C GLU A 15 9.49 9.35 15.76
N ILE A 16 8.34 8.69 15.69
CA ILE A 16 7.17 9.16 14.96
C ILE A 16 5.97 9.29 15.90
N SER A 17 5.53 10.53 16.11
CA SER A 17 4.51 10.87 17.11
C SER A 17 3.16 10.18 16.88
N ASN A 18 2.72 10.07 15.62
CA ASN A 18 1.42 9.48 15.27
C ASN A 18 1.45 7.95 15.08
N ALA A 19 2.58 7.28 15.35
CA ALA A 19 2.72 5.85 15.07
C ALA A 19 1.77 4.97 15.91
N ALA A 20 1.61 5.28 17.20
CA ALA A 20 0.73 4.51 18.08
C ALA A 20 -0.74 4.58 17.64
N GLU A 21 -1.20 5.76 17.21
CA GLU A 21 -2.54 5.97 16.66
C GLU A 21 -2.74 5.15 15.38
N ARG A 22 -1.81 5.27 14.42
CA ARG A 22 -1.87 4.53 13.15
C ARG A 22 -1.84 3.01 13.35
N PHE A 23 -1.03 2.51 14.28
CA PHE A 23 -1.04 1.08 14.62
C PHE A 23 -2.35 0.63 15.27
N GLY A 24 -2.95 1.46 16.12
CA GLY A 24 -4.26 1.18 16.71
C GLY A 24 -5.34 1.02 15.64
N GLU A 25 -5.43 1.98 14.71
CA GLU A 25 -6.37 1.91 13.58
C GLU A 25 -6.11 0.68 12.70
N ALA A 26 -4.84 0.42 12.38
CA ALA A 26 -4.48 -0.75 11.58
C ALA A 26 -4.91 -2.06 12.24
N LEU A 27 -4.73 -2.22 13.55
CA LEU A 27 -5.15 -3.42 14.28
C LEU A 27 -6.67 -3.58 14.33
N GLU A 28 -7.41 -2.48 14.43
CA GLU A 28 -8.88 -2.52 14.35
C GLU A 28 -9.33 -3.04 12.97
N ILE A 29 -8.78 -2.47 11.89
CA ILE A 29 -9.06 -2.92 10.52
C ILE A 29 -8.66 -4.38 10.34
N ALA A 30 -7.51 -4.81 10.85
CA ALA A 30 -7.08 -6.21 10.77
C ALA A 30 -8.04 -7.15 11.48
N THR A 31 -8.54 -6.76 12.67
CA THR A 31 -9.49 -7.56 13.45
C THR A 31 -10.81 -7.71 12.69
N GLN A 32 -11.35 -6.63 12.14
CA GLN A 32 -12.61 -6.65 11.39
C GLN A 32 -12.47 -7.45 10.08
N THR A 33 -11.36 -7.25 9.37
CA THR A 33 -11.04 -7.94 8.10
C THR A 33 -10.90 -9.46 8.30
N THR A 34 -10.13 -9.88 9.30
CA THR A 34 -9.98 -11.31 9.62
C THR A 34 -11.26 -11.93 10.17
N GLY A 35 -12.10 -11.14 10.85
CA GLY A 35 -13.42 -11.54 11.33
C GLY A 35 -14.40 -11.99 10.23
N VAL A 36 -14.21 -11.52 8.99
CA VAL A 36 -14.98 -11.96 7.81
C VAL A 36 -14.25 -12.97 6.92
N GLY A 37 -13.19 -13.58 7.46
CA GLY A 37 -12.46 -14.66 6.79
C GLY A 37 -11.59 -14.18 5.63
N VAL A 38 -11.16 -12.92 5.65
CA VAL A 38 -10.08 -12.44 4.76
C VAL A 38 -8.75 -12.65 5.48
N ASP A 39 -7.86 -13.45 4.88
CA ASP A 39 -6.55 -13.73 5.46
C ASP A 39 -5.56 -12.59 5.15
N LEU A 40 -4.87 -12.16 6.19
CA LEU A 40 -3.81 -11.15 6.13
C LEU A 40 -2.44 -11.81 6.27
N LEU A 41 -1.43 -11.22 5.62
CA LEU A 41 -0.03 -11.50 5.91
C LEU A 41 0.29 -11.16 7.36
N GLU A 42 1.32 -11.80 7.89
CA GLU A 42 1.73 -11.64 9.29
C GLU A 42 2.21 -10.21 9.57
N ASN A 43 3.03 -9.65 8.68
CA ASN A 43 3.52 -8.29 8.78
C ASN A 43 2.73 -7.36 7.83
N PHE A 44 2.84 -6.06 8.06
CA PHE A 44 2.43 -5.06 7.08
C PHE A 44 3.21 -5.20 5.76
N ASP A 45 2.52 -5.05 4.62
CA ASP A 45 3.18 -5.00 3.31
C ASP A 45 3.96 -3.69 3.17
N HIS A 46 3.37 -2.57 3.59
CA HIS A 46 3.90 -1.25 3.28
C HIS A 46 3.56 -0.19 4.35
N ALA A 47 4.46 0.79 4.50
CA ALA A 47 4.20 2.05 5.21
C ALA A 47 4.70 3.26 4.40
N ALA A 48 3.84 4.28 4.23
CA ALA A 48 4.26 5.58 3.71
C ALA A 48 4.60 6.52 4.87
N ILE A 49 5.85 6.97 4.92
CA ILE A 49 6.37 7.84 5.98
C ILE A 49 6.86 9.14 5.37
N PHE A 50 6.18 10.23 5.71
CA PHE A 50 6.54 11.57 5.29
C PHE A 50 7.62 12.13 6.21
N THR A 51 8.65 12.71 5.61
CA THR A 51 9.81 13.18 6.35
C THR A 51 10.61 14.22 5.57
N ASP A 52 11.21 15.15 6.30
CA ASP A 52 12.29 16.00 5.79
C ASP A 52 13.31 16.33 6.90
N PRO A 53 14.62 16.14 6.69
CA PRO A 53 15.24 15.49 5.54
C PRO A 53 15.00 13.96 5.52
N PRO A 54 15.05 13.30 4.34
CA PRO A 54 14.80 11.85 4.17
C PRO A 54 15.65 10.95 5.08
N GLN A 55 16.85 11.39 5.43
CA GLN A 55 17.80 10.64 6.25
C GLN A 55 17.31 10.34 7.67
N ARG A 56 16.31 11.07 8.18
CA ARG A 56 15.70 10.79 9.51
C ARG A 56 15.01 9.43 9.55
N VAL A 57 14.49 8.97 8.42
CA VAL A 57 13.86 7.65 8.27
C VAL A 57 14.81 6.67 7.57
N ALA A 58 15.46 7.10 6.47
CA ALA A 58 16.34 6.23 5.69
C ALA A 58 17.53 5.69 6.49
N GLY A 59 18.11 6.51 7.38
CA GLY A 59 19.27 6.13 8.19
C GLY A 59 18.96 4.97 9.15
N PRO A 60 17.95 5.10 10.04
CA PRO A 60 17.51 4.01 10.90
C PRO A 60 17.09 2.74 10.13
N LEU A 61 16.33 2.87 9.04
CA LEU A 61 15.92 1.71 8.24
C LEU A 61 17.12 0.94 7.67
N LYS A 62 18.16 1.63 7.17
CA LYS A 62 19.38 0.95 6.72
C LYS A 62 20.05 0.15 7.84
N LYS A 63 20.10 0.69 9.06
CA LYS A 63 20.67 0.00 10.23
C LYS A 63 19.85 -1.23 10.64
N LEU A 64 18.53 -1.20 10.41
CA LEU A 64 17.62 -2.33 10.61
C LEU A 64 17.79 -3.45 9.56
N GLY A 65 18.45 -3.15 8.44
CA GLY A 65 18.69 -4.09 7.35
C GLY A 65 17.84 -3.86 6.10
N TYR A 66 17.13 -2.73 6.00
CA TYR A 66 16.43 -2.37 4.77
C TYR A 66 17.41 -2.03 3.65
N GLN A 67 17.09 -2.50 2.44
CA GLN A 67 17.67 -2.01 1.21
C GLN A 67 16.92 -0.75 0.77
N VAL A 68 17.44 0.43 1.12
CA VAL A 68 16.90 1.71 0.66
C VAL A 68 17.35 2.00 -0.77
N GLY A 69 16.43 2.45 -1.61
CA GLY A 69 16.61 2.63 -3.05
C GLY A 69 16.65 1.31 -3.82
N TRP A 70 16.08 0.23 -3.27
CA TRP A 70 16.06 -1.08 -3.95
C TRP A 70 15.33 -1.01 -5.28
N ASP A 71 14.28 -0.19 -5.32
CA ASP A 71 13.54 0.17 -6.50
C ASP A 71 13.96 1.59 -6.90
N SER A 72 14.84 1.66 -7.91
CA SER A 72 15.56 2.87 -8.33
C SER A 72 14.76 3.82 -9.20
N ARG A 73 13.46 3.57 -9.37
CA ARG A 73 12.57 4.44 -10.15
C ARG A 73 12.18 5.66 -9.34
N CYS A 74 12.07 6.79 -10.04
CA CYS A 74 11.50 7.99 -9.45
C CYS A 74 9.98 7.83 -9.39
N TYR A 75 9.42 8.02 -8.21
CA TYR A 75 7.99 7.97 -7.97
C TYR A 75 7.53 9.37 -7.57
N PRO A 76 7.08 10.19 -8.54
CA PRO A 76 6.29 11.36 -8.22
C PRO A 76 5.10 10.91 -7.39
N SER A 77 4.86 11.62 -6.30
CA SER A 77 3.74 11.40 -5.42
C SER A 77 3.04 12.74 -5.23
N PRO A 78 2.28 13.24 -6.23
CA PRO A 78 1.49 14.44 -6.02
C PRO A 78 0.54 14.14 -4.86
N VAL A 79 0.44 14.99 -3.86
CA VAL A 79 -0.52 14.85 -2.73
C VAL A 79 -1.05 16.23 -2.42
N ASP A 80 -2.37 16.37 -2.35
CA ASP A 80 -3.03 17.66 -2.10
C ASP A 80 -2.55 18.80 -3.02
N GLY A 81 -2.22 18.46 -4.27
CA GLY A 81 -1.73 19.40 -5.29
C GLY A 81 -0.25 19.78 -5.17
N CYS A 82 0.49 19.22 -4.20
CA CYS A 82 1.92 19.43 -3.99
C CYS A 82 2.76 18.24 -4.45
N ASP A 83 4.00 18.49 -4.86
CA ASP A 83 4.91 17.47 -5.36
C ASP A 83 5.77 16.85 -4.24
N TYR A 84 5.68 15.52 -4.10
CA TYR A 84 6.55 14.71 -3.25
C TYR A 84 7.28 13.64 -4.07
N ILE A 85 8.37 13.11 -3.51
CA ILE A 85 9.12 11.98 -4.07
C ILE A 85 9.19 10.85 -3.04
N ASN A 86 8.95 9.61 -3.51
CA ASN A 86 9.10 8.41 -2.69
C ASN A 86 10.47 7.77 -2.93
N VAL A 87 11.24 7.59 -1.85
CA VAL A 87 12.40 6.70 -1.82
C VAL A 87 11.96 5.35 -1.27
N SER A 88 12.04 4.32 -2.11
CA SER A 88 11.65 2.96 -1.74
C SER A 88 12.62 2.34 -0.73
N ALA A 89 12.12 1.51 0.17
CA ALA A 89 12.94 0.63 1.00
C ALA A 89 12.26 -0.74 1.10
N LYS A 90 13.05 -1.81 1.05
CA LYS A 90 12.56 -3.18 1.22
C LYS A 90 13.33 -3.93 2.29
N LEU A 91 12.61 -4.70 3.07
CA LEU A 91 13.16 -5.62 4.05
C LEU A 91 13.08 -7.06 3.52
N SER A 92 14.15 -7.83 3.71
CA SER A 92 14.11 -9.25 3.40
C SER A 92 13.42 -10.04 4.52
N ALA A 93 12.60 -11.02 4.13
CA ALA A 93 11.90 -11.93 5.05
C ALA A 93 12.84 -12.73 5.96
N GLU A 94 14.11 -12.88 5.57
CA GLU A 94 15.13 -13.61 6.34
C GLU A 94 15.72 -12.80 7.50
N THR A 95 15.47 -11.49 7.54
CA THR A 95 16.06 -10.60 8.54
C THR A 95 15.42 -10.75 9.93
N GLN A 96 16.18 -10.40 10.97
CA GLN A 96 15.64 -10.38 12.33
C GLN A 96 14.61 -9.27 12.53
N ALA A 97 14.74 -8.14 11.82
CA ALA A 97 13.75 -7.07 11.87
C ALA A 97 12.38 -7.56 11.34
N HIS A 98 12.37 -8.29 10.22
CA HIS A 98 11.13 -8.86 9.67
C HIS A 98 10.47 -9.82 10.68
N LYS A 99 11.24 -10.69 11.35
CA LYS A 99 10.71 -11.59 12.40
C LYS A 99 10.07 -10.87 13.58
N ARG A 100 10.51 -9.63 13.87
CA ARG A 100 9.96 -8.74 14.90
C ARG A 100 8.77 -7.89 14.41
N GLY A 101 8.23 -8.15 13.21
CA GLY A 101 7.02 -7.49 12.70
C GLY A 101 7.24 -6.23 11.88
N TRP A 102 8.47 -5.92 11.46
CA TRP A 102 8.76 -4.75 10.61
C TRP A 102 8.16 -4.89 9.21
N PHE A 103 7.75 -3.75 8.62
CA PHE A 103 7.11 -3.66 7.31
C PHE A 103 7.99 -4.28 6.20
N ASP A 104 7.38 -4.95 5.24
CA ASP A 104 8.12 -5.49 4.09
C ASP A 104 8.67 -4.36 3.21
N HIS A 105 7.89 -3.29 3.06
CA HIS A 105 8.24 -2.11 2.28
C HIS A 105 7.99 -0.81 3.04
N VAL A 106 8.78 0.22 2.72
CA VAL A 106 8.55 1.59 3.20
C VAL A 106 8.71 2.58 2.05
N ALA A 107 7.74 3.45 1.83
CA ALA A 107 7.92 4.70 1.09
C ALA A 107 8.43 5.78 2.05
N ILE A 108 9.65 6.24 1.82
CA ILE A 108 10.17 7.44 2.48
C ILE A 108 9.78 8.62 1.59
N VAL A 109 8.73 9.32 1.97
CA VAL A 109 8.11 10.41 1.19
C VAL A 109 8.72 11.73 1.64
N HIS A 110 9.23 12.53 0.71
CA HIS A 110 9.77 13.85 1.05
C HIS A 110 9.30 14.92 0.06
N PRO A 111 9.09 16.16 0.54
CA PRO A 111 8.68 17.26 -0.31
C PRO A 111 9.75 17.61 -1.34
N VAL A 112 9.32 18.07 -2.51
CA VAL A 112 10.21 18.55 -3.59
C VAL A 112 10.56 20.03 -3.43
N ASP A 113 9.64 20.82 -2.87
CA ASP A 113 9.75 22.27 -2.76
C ASP A 113 9.21 22.78 -1.40
N PRO A 114 9.37 24.09 -1.10
CA PRO A 114 8.88 24.68 0.15
C PRO A 114 7.37 24.59 0.34
N GLU A 115 6.57 24.60 -0.74
CA GLU A 115 5.11 24.54 -0.63
C GLU A 115 4.67 23.16 -0.14
N ALA A 116 5.23 22.09 -0.72
CA ALA A 116 5.02 20.72 -0.26
C ALA A 116 5.52 20.51 1.18
N TYR A 117 6.63 21.15 1.55
CA TYR A 117 7.17 21.08 2.92
C TYR A 117 6.25 21.78 3.93
N ASP A 118 5.79 22.99 3.63
CA ASP A 118 4.91 23.76 4.51
C ASP A 118 3.55 23.06 4.66
N LEU A 119 2.99 22.52 3.58
CA LEU A 119 1.77 21.73 3.62
C LEU A 119 1.93 20.49 4.50
N MET A 120 3.01 19.72 4.29
CA MET A 120 3.34 18.54 5.08
C MET A 120 3.35 18.84 6.59
N LEU A 121 3.92 19.99 6.99
CA LEU A 121 4.00 20.38 8.40
C LEU A 121 2.71 21.01 8.95
N SER A 122 1.88 21.61 8.09
CA SER A 122 0.68 22.37 8.50
C SER A 122 -0.34 21.54 9.29
N HIS A 123 -0.33 20.22 9.11
CA HIS A 123 -1.25 19.29 9.77
C HIS A 123 -0.86 18.92 11.21
N GLY A 124 0.35 19.26 11.66
CA GLY A 124 0.75 19.08 13.06
C GLY A 124 1.07 17.65 13.49
N TYR A 125 1.16 16.68 12.56
CA TYR A 125 1.58 15.29 12.87
C TYR A 125 3.07 15.16 13.23
N GLY A 126 3.84 16.22 13.03
CA GLY A 126 5.27 16.26 13.25
C GLY A 126 6.06 15.88 12.00
N ASN A 127 7.34 15.61 12.19
CA ASN A 127 8.26 15.22 11.13
C ASN A 127 9.35 14.35 11.75
N PRO A 128 9.42 13.04 11.42
CA PRO A 128 8.57 12.31 10.47
C PRO A 128 7.15 12.01 10.97
N PHE A 129 6.24 11.65 10.07
CA PHE A 129 4.92 11.06 10.39
C PHE A 129 4.53 9.91 9.46
N ILE A 130 3.72 8.96 9.95
CA ILE A 130 3.15 7.89 9.13
C ILE A 130 1.90 8.42 8.44
N HIS A 131 1.91 8.45 7.11
CA HIS A 131 0.76 8.85 6.30
C HIS A 131 -0.25 7.71 6.16
N HIS A 132 0.22 6.52 5.80
CA HIS A 132 -0.64 5.35 5.76
C HIS A 132 0.12 4.06 6.00
N LEU A 133 -0.63 3.04 6.42
CA LEU A 133 -0.17 1.67 6.58
C LEU A 133 -0.97 0.76 5.63
N THR A 134 -0.29 -0.21 5.06
CA THR A 134 -0.89 -1.18 4.13
C THR A 134 -0.79 -2.59 4.72
N TRP A 135 -1.93 -3.23 4.94
CA TRP A 135 -1.96 -4.66 5.25
C TRP A 135 -1.84 -5.51 3.98
N GLY A 136 -1.00 -6.54 4.04
CA GLY A 136 -0.91 -7.51 2.96
C GLY A 136 -2.07 -8.50 3.00
N ILE A 137 -2.75 -8.71 1.88
CA ILE A 137 -3.72 -9.80 1.69
C ILE A 137 -2.95 -11.05 1.24
N VAL A 138 -3.25 -12.21 1.84
CA VAL A 138 -2.70 -13.48 1.38
C VAL A 138 -3.27 -13.79 -0.02
N PRO A 139 -2.43 -13.90 -1.07
CA PRO A 139 -2.92 -14.20 -2.39
C PRO A 139 -3.42 -15.64 -2.51
N PRO A 140 -4.38 -15.92 -3.41
CA PRO A 140 -4.73 -17.30 -3.76
C PRO A 140 -3.52 -18.01 -4.37
N ASP A 141 -3.34 -19.29 -4.03
CA ASP A 141 -2.23 -20.10 -4.55
C ASP A 141 -2.19 -20.09 -6.08
N ARG A 142 -1.00 -19.81 -6.62
CA ARG A 142 -0.71 -20.00 -8.04
C ARG A 142 -0.23 -21.43 -8.27
N ARG A 143 -1.09 -22.26 -8.85
CA ARG A 143 -0.89 -23.69 -9.15
C ARG A 143 -0.32 -23.91 -10.55
N GLY A 144 0.68 -23.10 -10.92
CA GLY A 144 1.36 -23.17 -12.20
C GLY A 144 0.61 -22.53 -13.37
N GLU A 145 -0.43 -21.74 -13.10
CA GLU A 145 -1.14 -20.98 -14.14
C GLU A 145 -0.25 -19.91 -14.77
N ASP A 146 -0.52 -19.61 -16.05
CA ASP A 146 -0.01 -18.41 -16.69
C ASP A 146 -0.61 -17.13 -16.07
N ASP A 147 -0.02 -15.97 -16.38
CA ASP A 147 -0.44 -14.70 -15.77
C ASP A 147 -1.90 -14.35 -16.11
N LEU A 148 -2.43 -14.69 -17.28
CA LEU A 148 -3.79 -14.34 -17.67
C LEU A 148 -4.83 -15.20 -16.93
N SER A 149 -4.53 -16.49 -16.81
CA SER A 149 -5.31 -17.45 -16.05
C SER A 149 -5.29 -17.11 -14.56
N TYR A 150 -4.13 -16.74 -14.03
CA TYR A 150 -4.01 -16.27 -12.65
C TYR A 150 -4.72 -14.94 -12.42
N ALA A 151 -4.66 -13.99 -13.36
CA ALA A 151 -5.43 -12.74 -13.34
C ALA A 151 -6.93 -13.02 -13.19
N SER A 152 -7.43 -14.06 -13.87
CA SER A 152 -8.83 -14.49 -13.79
C SER A 152 -9.24 -15.09 -12.45
N CYS A 153 -8.28 -15.40 -11.58
CA CYS A 153 -8.51 -15.85 -10.22
C CYS A 153 -8.35 -14.69 -9.22
N VAL A 154 -7.22 -13.98 -9.29
CA VAL A 154 -6.81 -13.00 -8.28
C VAL A 154 -7.63 -11.70 -8.32
N ILE A 155 -8.07 -11.26 -9.51
CA ILE A 155 -8.89 -10.04 -9.63
C ILE A 155 -10.28 -10.25 -8.99
N PRO A 156 -11.06 -11.29 -9.36
CA PRO A 156 -12.32 -11.58 -8.68
C PRO A 156 -12.16 -11.79 -7.17
N PHE A 157 -11.07 -12.44 -6.75
CA PHE A 157 -10.76 -12.61 -5.32
C PHE A 157 -10.61 -11.25 -4.62
N MET A 158 -9.84 -10.32 -5.17
CA MET A 158 -9.66 -8.99 -4.57
C MET A 158 -10.93 -8.14 -4.57
N ILE A 159 -11.81 -8.34 -5.55
CA ILE A 159 -13.15 -7.72 -5.57
C ILE A 159 -13.98 -8.24 -4.40
N GLU A 160 -13.99 -9.55 -4.17
CA GLU A 160 -14.69 -10.16 -3.03
C GLU A 160 -14.13 -9.65 -1.70
N VAL A 161 -12.80 -9.57 -1.57
CA VAL A 161 -12.13 -8.99 -0.40
C VAL A 161 -12.57 -7.54 -0.18
N ARG A 162 -12.58 -6.71 -1.23
CA ARG A 162 -13.05 -5.31 -1.16
C ARG A 162 -14.49 -5.20 -0.67
N GLN A 163 -15.38 -6.07 -1.15
CA GLN A 163 -16.77 -6.10 -0.72
C GLN A 163 -16.91 -6.54 0.74
N LYS A 164 -16.21 -7.59 1.16
CA LYS A 164 -16.23 -8.07 2.55
C LYS A 164 -15.73 -7.01 3.52
N ILE A 165 -14.61 -6.36 3.20
CA ILE A 165 -14.04 -5.28 4.01
C ILE A 165 -15.02 -4.10 4.07
N CYS A 166 -15.58 -3.65 2.95
CA CYS A 166 -16.58 -2.58 2.94
C CYS A 166 -17.76 -2.85 3.88
N GLN A 167 -18.26 -4.09 3.90
CA GLN A 167 -19.39 -4.46 4.76
C GLN A 167 -19.09 -4.39 6.25
N VAL A 168 -17.86 -4.70 6.69
CA VAL A 168 -17.50 -4.68 8.12
C VAL A 168 -17.01 -3.32 8.60
N ILE A 169 -16.27 -2.60 7.77
CA ILE A 169 -15.78 -1.26 8.10
C ILE A 169 -16.94 -0.27 8.06
N GLY A 170 -17.92 -0.49 7.17
CA GLY A 170 -19.07 0.40 7.01
C GLY A 170 -18.75 1.70 6.26
N ASP A 171 -17.57 1.79 5.65
CA ASP A 171 -17.14 2.92 4.82
C ASP A 171 -17.00 2.48 3.35
N LYS A 172 -17.10 3.43 2.42
CA LYS A 172 -16.90 3.17 0.99
C LYS A 172 -15.39 3.00 0.73
N PRO A 173 -14.93 1.82 0.28
CA PRO A 173 -13.53 1.64 -0.05
C PRO A 173 -13.14 2.48 -1.27
N GLY A 174 -11.86 2.84 -1.32
CA GLY A 174 -11.24 3.48 -2.45
C GLY A 174 -11.32 2.67 -3.75
N THR A 175 -10.83 3.28 -4.82
CA THR A 175 -10.65 2.72 -6.15
C THR A 175 -9.82 1.45 -6.06
N LEU A 176 -10.31 0.37 -6.66
CA LEU A 176 -9.52 -0.84 -6.82
C LEU A 176 -8.48 -0.63 -7.93
N ILE A 177 -7.23 -0.51 -7.52
CA ILE A 177 -6.10 -0.40 -8.42
C ILE A 177 -5.60 -1.80 -8.73
N CYS A 178 -5.56 -2.15 -10.02
CA CYS A 178 -5.03 -3.41 -10.52
C CYS A 178 -3.79 -3.15 -11.39
N ALA A 179 -2.61 -3.18 -10.79
CA ALA A 179 -1.36 -3.18 -11.53
C ALA A 179 -1.02 -4.64 -11.93
N LEU A 180 -1.06 -4.92 -13.22
CA LEU A 180 -0.99 -6.27 -13.79
C LEU A 180 0.26 -6.45 -14.65
N PRO A 181 0.75 -7.69 -14.88
CA PRO A 181 1.85 -7.93 -15.80
C PRO A 181 1.56 -7.34 -17.20
N PRO A 182 2.55 -6.77 -17.90
CA PRO A 182 2.30 -6.13 -19.20
C PRO A 182 1.70 -7.09 -20.23
N GLY A 183 2.07 -8.37 -20.17
CA GLY A 183 1.52 -9.42 -21.03
C GLY A 183 0.03 -9.68 -20.82
N VAL A 184 -0.49 -9.48 -19.60
CA VAL A 184 -1.93 -9.60 -19.29
C VAL A 184 -2.70 -8.45 -19.94
N VAL A 185 -2.25 -7.21 -19.72
CA VAL A 185 -2.90 -6.01 -20.25
C VAL A 185 -2.88 -5.98 -21.77
N ALA A 186 -1.80 -6.46 -22.39
CA ALA A 186 -1.64 -6.52 -23.84
C ALA A 186 -2.29 -7.76 -24.49
N HIS A 187 -2.87 -8.68 -23.72
CA HIS A 187 -3.44 -9.91 -24.26
C HIS A 187 -4.69 -9.64 -25.10
N SER A 188 -4.88 -10.38 -26.20
CA SER A 188 -6.04 -10.19 -27.10
C SER A 188 -7.38 -10.35 -26.39
N ASP A 189 -7.44 -11.26 -25.42
CA ASP A 189 -8.66 -11.59 -24.69
C ASP A 189 -8.92 -10.66 -23.51
N PHE A 190 -7.99 -9.75 -23.19
CA PHE A 190 -8.06 -8.88 -22.01
C PHE A 190 -9.37 -8.10 -21.97
N ALA A 191 -9.79 -7.49 -23.07
CA ALA A 191 -11.01 -6.67 -23.12
C ALA A 191 -12.30 -7.48 -22.84
N VAL A 192 -12.32 -8.77 -23.17
CA VAL A 192 -13.47 -9.64 -22.90
C VAL A 192 -13.43 -10.13 -21.45
N LEU A 193 -12.24 -10.51 -20.97
CA LEU A 193 -12.06 -11.03 -19.62
C LEU A 193 -12.23 -9.94 -18.56
N SER A 194 -11.69 -8.74 -18.76
CA SER A 194 -11.81 -7.62 -17.82
C SER A 194 -13.26 -7.22 -17.56
N ARG A 195 -14.11 -7.20 -18.60
CA ARG A 195 -15.56 -6.97 -18.44
C ARG A 195 -16.23 -8.03 -17.56
N LYS A 196 -15.74 -9.27 -17.58
CA LYS A 196 -16.25 -10.34 -16.71
C LYS A 196 -15.72 -10.19 -15.29
N TRP A 197 -14.43 -9.88 -15.14
CA TRP A 197 -13.80 -9.70 -13.82
C TRP A 197 -14.45 -8.56 -13.05
N PHE A 198 -14.69 -7.42 -13.71
CA PHE A 198 -15.26 -6.20 -13.09
C PHE A 198 -16.78 -6.10 -13.24
N ALA A 199 -17.47 -7.21 -13.54
CA ALA A 199 -18.91 -7.20 -13.72
C ALA A 199 -19.61 -6.68 -12.44
N GLY A 200 -20.38 -5.61 -12.57
CA GLY A 200 -21.11 -4.99 -11.45
C GLY A 200 -20.31 -3.98 -10.64
N ILE A 201 -19.07 -3.64 -11.07
CA ILE A 201 -18.29 -2.54 -10.52
C ILE A 201 -18.30 -1.40 -11.54
N SER A 202 -18.41 -0.17 -11.06
CA SER A 202 -18.37 1.00 -11.93
C SER A 202 -16.95 1.31 -12.40
N ASP A 203 -16.81 1.84 -13.61
CA ASP A 203 -15.50 2.13 -14.23
C ASP A 203 -14.70 3.19 -13.46
N ASP A 204 -15.37 4.04 -12.67
CA ASP A 204 -14.72 5.02 -11.78
C ASP A 204 -14.11 4.36 -10.53
N GLU A 205 -14.62 3.20 -10.11
CA GLU A 205 -14.16 2.47 -8.92
C GLU A 205 -13.01 1.49 -9.20
N VAL A 206 -12.57 1.36 -10.45
CA VAL A 206 -11.45 0.50 -10.85
C VAL A 206 -10.44 1.30 -11.67
N GLN A 207 -9.17 0.97 -11.53
CA GLN A 207 -8.12 1.38 -12.47
C GLN A 207 -7.25 0.18 -12.79
N VAL A 208 -7.01 -0.08 -14.08
CA VAL A 208 -6.05 -1.10 -14.50
C VAL A 208 -4.82 -0.44 -15.08
N GLU A 209 -3.66 -0.86 -14.60
CA GLU A 209 -2.37 -0.36 -15.07
C GLU A 209 -1.42 -1.51 -15.39
N SER A 210 -0.46 -1.22 -16.27
CA SER A 210 0.63 -2.15 -16.58
C SER A 210 1.76 -2.00 -15.57
N MET A 211 2.21 -3.11 -14.98
CA MET A 211 3.23 -3.20 -13.95
C MET A 211 4.58 -3.59 -14.56
N GLN A 212 5.44 -2.61 -14.81
CA GLN A 212 6.75 -2.81 -15.47
C GLN A 212 7.69 -3.83 -14.78
N GLY A 213 7.56 -4.06 -13.47
CA GLY A 213 8.39 -4.95 -12.68
C GLY A 213 7.85 -6.38 -12.62
N GLY A 214 6.91 -6.70 -13.50
CA GLY A 214 6.18 -7.96 -13.55
C GLY A 214 5.25 -8.14 -12.36
N GLY A 215 4.64 -9.32 -12.28
CA GLY A 215 3.75 -9.70 -11.19
C GLY A 215 2.50 -8.84 -11.06
N PHE A 216 1.86 -8.96 -9.90
CA PHE A 216 0.57 -8.37 -9.57
C PHE A 216 0.70 -7.49 -8.33
N LEU A 217 0.07 -6.32 -8.38
CA LEU A 217 -0.22 -5.48 -7.23
C LEU A 217 -1.66 -4.99 -7.34
N LEU A 218 -2.52 -5.51 -6.48
CA LEU A 218 -3.92 -5.12 -6.39
C LEU A 218 -4.15 -4.47 -5.04
N GLN A 219 -4.64 -3.24 -5.00
CA GLN A 219 -4.75 -2.47 -3.76
C GLN A 219 -5.92 -1.49 -3.76
N PHE A 220 -6.38 -1.11 -2.58
CA PHE A 220 -7.36 -0.04 -2.38
C PHE A 220 -7.30 0.48 -0.94
N PHE A 221 -7.67 1.76 -0.75
CA PHE A 221 -7.83 2.31 0.59
C PHE A 221 -9.12 1.82 1.27
N VAL A 222 -9.00 1.50 2.55
CA VAL A 222 -10.10 0.95 3.35
C VAL A 222 -10.90 2.05 4.04
N LEU A 223 -10.24 3.13 4.44
CA LEU A 223 -10.83 4.24 5.16
C LEU A 223 -10.78 5.53 4.33
N THR A 224 -11.85 6.31 4.39
CA THR A 224 -11.86 7.69 3.90
C THR A 224 -10.73 8.48 4.56
N GLY A 225 -10.01 9.29 3.77
CA GLY A 225 -8.81 10.01 4.21
C GLY A 225 -7.51 9.20 4.12
N GLY A 226 -7.55 8.00 3.56
CA GLY A 226 -6.35 7.32 3.04
C GLY A 226 -5.37 6.84 4.09
N ARG A 227 -5.82 6.54 5.32
CA ARG A 227 -4.94 6.18 6.44
C ARG A 227 -4.55 4.70 6.46
N ILE A 228 -5.45 3.83 6.02
CA ILE A 228 -5.24 2.38 5.96
C ILE A 228 -5.57 1.88 4.57
N GLU A 229 -4.64 1.14 4.00
CA GLU A 229 -4.74 0.46 2.70
C GLU A 229 -4.69 -1.06 2.92
N VAL A 230 -5.21 -1.80 1.96
CA VAL A 230 -4.89 -3.22 1.80
C VAL A 230 -4.32 -3.47 0.42
N ALA A 231 -3.33 -4.37 0.33
CA ALA A 231 -2.71 -4.73 -0.92
C ALA A 231 -2.44 -6.22 -1.01
N LEU A 232 -2.65 -6.79 -2.20
CA LEU A 232 -2.17 -8.10 -2.58
C LEU A 232 -1.00 -7.90 -3.54
N ARG A 233 0.14 -8.49 -3.18
CA ARG A 233 1.36 -8.44 -3.98
C ARG A 233 1.82 -9.86 -4.32
N GLU A 234 2.03 -10.14 -5.60
CA GLU A 234 2.49 -11.47 -6.04
C GLU A 234 3.52 -11.33 -7.18
N GLY A 235 4.70 -11.92 -6.99
CA GLY A 235 5.71 -12.06 -8.05
C GLY A 235 6.32 -10.76 -8.61
N THR A 236 6.09 -9.61 -7.97
CA THR A 236 6.57 -8.31 -8.48
C THR A 236 7.86 -7.82 -7.81
N SER A 237 8.64 -7.09 -8.60
CA SER A 237 9.84 -6.35 -8.16
C SER A 237 9.59 -4.85 -7.98
N GLN A 238 8.34 -4.37 -8.08
CA GLN A 238 8.03 -2.98 -7.77
C GLN A 238 7.45 -2.84 -6.37
N THR A 239 7.77 -1.73 -5.72
CA THR A 239 7.05 -1.34 -4.50
C THR A 239 5.73 -0.64 -4.84
N PHE A 240 5.78 0.27 -5.82
CA PHE A 240 4.67 1.12 -6.22
C PHE A 240 4.44 1.04 -7.73
N ASN A 241 3.22 1.33 -8.18
CA ASN A 241 2.95 1.66 -9.58
C ASN A 241 2.82 3.19 -9.73
N PRO A 242 3.75 3.87 -10.44
CA PRO A 242 3.76 5.33 -10.53
C PRO A 242 2.48 5.92 -11.12
N LYS A 243 1.82 5.19 -12.04
CA LYS A 243 0.59 5.67 -12.72
C LYS A 243 -0.66 5.58 -11.84
N SER A 244 -0.59 4.77 -10.79
CA SER A 244 -1.68 4.65 -9.82
C SER A 244 -1.66 5.82 -8.85
N VAL A 245 -0.49 6.40 -8.58
CA VAL A 245 -0.34 7.48 -7.60
C VAL A 245 -1.16 8.72 -7.98
N ASP A 246 -1.24 9.10 -9.25
CA ASP A 246 -2.02 10.27 -9.66
C ASP A 246 -3.54 10.17 -9.40
N LYS A 247 -4.13 8.97 -9.50
CA LYS A 247 -5.57 8.78 -9.23
C LYS A 247 -5.80 8.59 -7.75
N ILE A 248 -5.03 7.72 -7.12
CA ILE A 248 -5.07 7.49 -5.67
C ILE A 248 -4.88 8.81 -4.92
N SER A 249 -3.95 9.66 -5.35
CA SER A 249 -3.71 10.94 -4.69
C SER A 249 -4.76 12.02 -4.89
N ARG A 250 -5.58 11.91 -5.94
CA ARG A 250 -6.70 12.86 -6.12
C ARG A 250 -7.94 12.40 -5.36
N ASP A 251 -8.13 11.10 -5.24
CA ASP A 251 -9.38 10.54 -4.75
C ASP A 251 -9.28 10.08 -3.28
N GLU A 252 -8.07 9.74 -2.80
CA GLU A 252 -7.90 8.94 -1.56
C GLU A 252 -6.73 9.34 -0.64
N ILE A 253 -5.63 9.93 -1.12
CA ILE A 253 -4.49 10.36 -0.29
C ILE A 253 -4.52 11.87 -0.06
N SER A 254 -4.55 12.27 1.21
CA SER A 254 -4.37 13.64 1.65
C SER A 254 -3.39 13.69 2.81
N THR A 255 -2.50 14.70 2.84
CA THR A 255 -1.67 14.95 4.02
C THR A 255 -2.51 15.33 5.23
N ASN A 256 -3.77 15.74 5.04
CA ASN A 256 -4.76 15.87 6.12
C ASN A 256 -5.39 14.51 6.44
N GLN A 257 -4.98 13.91 7.56
CA GLN A 257 -5.49 12.62 8.01
C GLN A 257 -6.78 12.75 8.86
N GLY A 258 -7.39 13.94 8.90
CA GLY A 258 -8.51 14.27 9.77
C GLY A 258 -8.14 14.27 11.26
N THR A 259 -9.08 14.76 12.07
CA THR A 259 -9.18 14.38 13.49
C THR A 259 -10.57 13.75 13.66
N LEU A 260 -10.66 12.68 14.45
CA LEU A 260 -11.95 12.16 14.91
C LEU A 260 -12.72 13.25 15.67
#